data_AF-A0A1M5HYK2-F1
#
_entry.id   AF-A0A1M5HYK2-F1
#
_cell.length_a   1.000
_cell.length_b   1.000
_cell.length_c   1.000
_cell.angle_alpha   90.00
_cell.angle_beta   90.00
_cell.angle_gamma   90.00
#
_symmetry.space_group_name_H-M   'P 1'
#
loop_
_entity.id
_entity.type
_entity.pdbx_description
1 polymer ?
#
loop_
_entity_poly.entity_id
_entity_poly.type
_entity_poly.pdbx_seq_one_letter_code
_entity_poly.pdbx_strand_id
1 'polypeptide(L)'
;MTATQVNTLSIAEKEQLYLNLTGKCSIALACFWALLTVEDANVFNDGIFHWIFEGTLLVCLISLICFAIKSWSYKGQFHTKAFWTMQFSDEYTDYVSSLSIRLAFMVMSIGLMMLVVFGDSQWFYDLAGENALLSLAQIVLSLSFLLHGIVVLVKLQGNDNDE
;
A
#
# COMPACT_ATOMS: atom_id res chain seq x y z
N MET A 1 -10.17 -10.09 16.66
CA MET A 1 -10.24 -11.53 16.41
C MET A 1 -9.20 -12.21 17.28
N THR A 2 -9.64 -13.06 18.20
CA THR A 2 -8.75 -13.93 19.00
C THR A 2 -8.27 -15.10 18.14
N ALA A 3 -7.09 -15.66 18.44
CA ALA A 3 -6.49 -16.77 17.67
C ALA A 3 -7.44 -17.98 17.51
N THR A 4 -8.37 -18.17 18.44
CA THR A 4 -9.37 -19.24 18.44
C THR A 4 -10.44 -19.08 17.34
N GLN A 5 -10.77 -17.85 16.93
CA GLN A 5 -11.77 -17.59 15.88
C GLN A 5 -11.21 -17.71 14.46
N VAL A 6 -9.88 -17.62 14.29
CA VAL A 6 -9.25 -17.80 12.97
C VAL A 6 -9.24 -19.28 12.58
N ASN A 7 -9.12 -20.19 13.54
CA ASN A 7 -9.03 -21.63 13.26
C ASN A 7 -10.34 -22.28 12.78
N THR A 8 -11.48 -21.63 12.97
CA THR A 8 -12.79 -22.12 12.50
C THR A 8 -13.14 -21.66 11.09
N LEU A 9 -12.38 -20.72 10.53
CA LEU A 9 -12.58 -20.20 9.18
C LEU A 9 -12.03 -21.17 8.14
N SER A 10 -12.73 -21.25 7.01
CA SER A 10 -12.25 -21.91 5.80
C SER A 10 -10.94 -21.28 5.30
N ILE A 11 -10.21 -22.02 4.46
CA ILE A 11 -8.97 -21.51 3.88
C ILE A 11 -9.25 -20.25 3.03
N ALA A 12 -10.34 -20.24 2.25
CA ALA A 12 -10.74 -19.10 1.42
C ALA A 12 -10.98 -17.84 2.27
N GLU A 13 -11.72 -17.93 3.37
CA GLU A 13 -11.95 -16.79 4.27
C GLU A 13 -10.66 -16.28 4.91
N LYS A 14 -9.73 -17.18 5.25
CA LYS A 14 -8.40 -16.79 5.77
C LYS A 14 -7.58 -16.03 4.73
N GLU A 15 -7.59 -16.48 3.48
CA GLU A 15 -6.92 -15.84 2.36
C GLU A 15 -7.52 -14.46 2.07
N GLN A 16 -8.85 -14.34 2.05
CA GLN A 16 -9.56 -13.07 1.87
C GLN A 16 -9.26 -12.08 3.00
N LEU A 17 -9.29 -12.51 4.26
CA LEU A 17 -8.95 -11.66 5.41
C LEU A 17 -7.49 -11.20 5.38
N TYR A 18 -6.58 -12.09 4.97
CA TYR A 18 -5.17 -11.76 4.80
C TYR A 18 -4.96 -10.75 3.66
N LEU A 19 -5.63 -10.93 2.52
CA LEU A 19 -5.55 -9.99 1.41
C LEU A 19 -6.14 -8.62 1.80
N ASN A 20 -7.29 -8.59 2.48
CA ASN A 20 -7.90 -7.36 2.99
C ASN A 20 -6.94 -6.61 3.94
N LEU A 21 -6.29 -7.34 4.85
CA LEU A 21 -5.29 -6.77 5.75
C LEU A 21 -4.11 -6.19 5.00
N THR A 22 -3.63 -6.88 3.96
CA THR A 22 -2.55 -6.37 3.11
C THR A 22 -2.98 -5.14 2.32
N GLY A 23 -4.23 -5.10 1.82
CA GLY A 23 -4.81 -3.91 1.20
C GLY A 23 -4.80 -2.70 2.14
N LYS A 24 -5.22 -2.88 3.41
CA LYS A 24 -5.16 -1.82 4.44
C LYS A 24 -3.74 -1.37 4.74
N CYS A 25 -2.81 -2.32 4.85
CA CYS A 25 -1.39 -2.02 5.02
C CYS A 25 -0.86 -1.18 3.85
N SER A 26 -1.27 -1.52 2.63
CA SER A 26 -0.89 -0.78 1.43
C SER A 26 -1.41 0.66 1.42
N ILE A 27 -2.66 0.89 1.80
CA ILE A 27 -3.19 2.26 1.94
C ILE A 27 -2.41 3.04 3.01
N ALA A 28 -2.10 2.42 4.14
CA ALA A 28 -1.29 3.07 5.17
C ALA A 28 0.12 3.43 4.65
N LEU A 29 0.73 2.58 3.82
CA LEU A 29 2.02 2.86 3.18
C LEU A 29 1.89 4.03 2.20
N ALA A 30 0.82 4.05 1.42
CA ALA A 30 0.56 5.11 0.47
C ALA A 30 0.42 6.48 1.15
N CYS A 31 -0.36 6.54 2.23
CA CYS A 31 -0.52 7.76 3.03
C CYS A 31 0.80 8.17 3.65
N PHE A 32 1.57 7.24 4.22
CA PHE A 32 2.87 7.55 4.82
C PHE A 32 3.83 8.18 3.81
N TRP A 33 3.99 7.58 2.62
CA TRP A 33 4.85 8.13 1.57
C TRP A 33 4.34 9.46 1.01
N ALA A 34 3.02 9.62 0.84
CA ALA A 34 2.44 10.89 0.39
C ALA A 34 2.70 12.02 1.39
N LEU A 35 2.57 11.73 2.69
CA LEU A 35 2.83 12.71 3.73
C LEU A 35 4.32 13.09 3.75
N LEU A 36 5.25 12.14 3.63
CA LEU A 36 6.67 12.47 3.52
C LEU A 36 6.97 13.43 2.36
N THR A 37 6.35 13.22 1.19
CA THR A 37 6.54 14.15 0.06
C THR A 37 6.02 15.56 0.35
N VAL A 38 4.90 15.67 1.04
CA VAL A 38 4.32 16.98 1.40
C VAL A 38 5.14 17.68 2.48
N GLU A 39 5.75 16.92 3.39
CA GLU A 39 6.70 17.41 4.38
C GLU A 39 7.96 17.97 3.72
N ASP A 40 8.58 17.21 2.80
CA ASP A 40 9.77 17.62 2.05
C ASP A 40 9.52 18.89 1.23
N ALA A 41 8.28 19.11 0.77
CA ALA A 41 7.87 20.31 0.05
C ALA A 41 7.60 21.53 0.96
N ASN A 42 7.78 21.41 2.29
CA ASN A 42 7.58 22.48 3.27
C ASN A 42 6.21 23.18 3.18
N VAL A 43 5.17 22.45 2.78
CA VAL A 43 3.82 23.01 2.54
C VAL A 43 3.18 23.54 3.84
N PHE A 44 3.52 22.95 4.99
CA PHE A 44 2.93 23.26 6.29
C PHE A 44 3.99 23.69 7.32
N ASN A 45 4.77 24.72 6.99
CA ASN A 45 5.95 25.09 7.78
C ASN A 45 5.66 25.84 9.10
N ASP A 46 4.42 26.33 9.32
CA ASP A 46 4.09 27.14 10.50
C ASP A 46 2.80 26.69 11.22
N GLY A 47 2.88 26.60 12.55
CA GLY A 47 1.72 26.54 13.45
C GLY A 47 1.16 25.14 13.73
N ILE A 48 -0.13 25.10 14.10
CA ILE A 48 -0.81 23.88 14.56
C ILE A 48 -0.93 22.81 13.47
N PHE A 49 -0.92 23.21 12.21
CA PHE A 49 -1.03 22.30 11.07
C PHE A 49 0.20 21.40 10.92
N HIS A 50 1.40 21.90 11.26
CA HIS A 50 2.62 21.09 11.28
C HIS A 50 2.51 19.93 12.29
N TRP A 51 2.06 20.23 13.52
CA TRP A 51 1.86 19.21 14.56
C TRP A 51 0.79 18.17 14.21
N ILE A 52 -0.32 18.61 13.59
CA ILE A 52 -1.35 17.69 13.09
C ILE A 52 -0.78 16.79 12.00
N PHE A 53 0.07 17.34 11.14
CA PHE A 53 0.71 16.63 10.05
C PHE A 53 1.66 15.54 10.56
N GLU A 54 2.62 15.90 11.42
CA GLU A 54 3.53 14.95 12.07
C GLU A 54 2.77 13.89 12.87
N GLY A 55 1.71 14.29 13.59
CA GLY A 55 0.83 13.37 14.30
C GLY A 55 0.15 12.36 13.38
N THR A 56 -0.27 12.79 12.19
CA THR A 56 -0.86 11.91 11.18
C THR A 56 0.18 10.93 10.63
N LEU A 57 1.40 11.41 10.38
CA LEU A 57 2.51 10.58 9.91
C LEU A 57 2.86 9.49 10.94
N LEU A 58 2.87 9.83 12.23
CA LEU A 58 3.04 8.89 13.33
C LEU A 58 1.91 7.85 13.39
N VAL A 59 0.64 8.26 13.20
CA VAL A 59 -0.50 7.35 13.15
C VAL A 59 -0.38 6.38 11.97
N CYS A 60 0.05 6.85 10.80
CA CYS A 60 0.34 5.99 9.65
C CYS A 60 1.42 4.96 10.00
N LEU A 61 2.52 5.39 10.61
CA LEU A 61 3.62 4.49 11.02
C LEU A 61 3.16 3.43 12.03
N ILE A 62 2.41 3.82 13.05
CA ILE A 62 1.85 2.88 14.03
C ILE A 62 0.91 1.88 13.34
N SER A 63 0.04 2.37 12.45
CA SER A 63 -0.89 1.53 11.70
C SER A 63 -0.14 0.49 10.85
N LEU A 64 0.95 0.89 10.20
CA LEU A 64 1.83 -0.01 9.44
C LEU A 64 2.41 -1.13 10.30
N ILE A 65 2.94 -0.77 11.47
CA ILE A 65 3.49 -1.75 12.42
C ILE A 65 2.39 -2.71 12.87
N CYS A 66 1.21 -2.20 13.24
CA CYS A 66 0.08 -3.02 13.64
C CYS A 66 -0.36 -3.98 12.54
N PHE A 67 -0.48 -3.50 11.29
CA PHE A 67 -0.86 -4.35 10.16
C PHE A 67 0.22 -5.37 9.81
N ALA A 68 1.50 -5.02 9.88
CA ALA A 68 2.60 -5.94 9.66
C ALA A 68 2.61 -7.07 10.70
N ILE A 69 2.49 -6.75 11.99
CA ILE A 69 2.40 -7.72 13.08
C ILE A 69 1.18 -8.64 12.88
N LYS A 70 0.02 -8.04 12.56
CA LYS A 70 -1.21 -8.81 12.34
C LYS A 70 -1.10 -9.69 11.09
N SER A 71 -0.45 -9.22 10.03
CA SER A 71 -0.22 -9.98 8.81
C SER A 71 0.65 -11.20 9.10
N TRP A 72 1.68 -11.03 9.92
CA TRP A 72 2.55 -12.13 10.34
C TRP A 72 1.81 -13.24 11.10
N SER A 73 0.70 -12.93 11.78
CA SER A 73 -0.12 -13.95 12.47
C SER A 73 -0.78 -14.96 11.52
N TYR A 74 -0.89 -14.62 10.23
CA TYR A 74 -1.41 -15.53 9.19
C TYR A 74 -0.35 -16.48 8.62
N LYS A 75 0.92 -16.36 9.04
CA LYS A 75 1.98 -17.26 8.61
C LYS A 75 1.66 -18.70 9.02
N GLY A 76 1.60 -19.60 8.05
CA GLY A 76 1.27 -21.01 8.26
C GLY A 76 -0.22 -21.31 8.49
N GLN A 77 -1.10 -20.32 8.31
CA GLN A 77 -2.56 -20.49 8.42
C GLN A 77 -3.22 -20.97 7.10
N PHE A 78 -2.49 -20.88 6.00
CA PHE A 78 -2.85 -21.33 4.64
C PHE A 78 -1.57 -21.64 3.85
N HIS A 79 -1.66 -21.91 2.55
CA HIS A 79 -0.51 -22.26 1.73
C HIS A 79 0.64 -21.23 1.85
N THR A 80 1.84 -21.68 2.21
CA THR A 80 3.04 -20.84 2.37
C THR A 80 3.33 -20.00 1.12
N LYS A 81 3.03 -20.53 -0.07
CA LYS A 81 3.18 -19.81 -1.33
C LYS A 81 2.29 -18.57 -1.38
N ALA A 82 1.01 -18.72 -1.05
CA ALA A 82 0.05 -17.63 -0.99
C ALA A 82 0.50 -16.52 -0.02
N PHE A 83 1.13 -16.89 1.10
CA PHE A 83 1.58 -15.89 2.08
C PHE A 83 2.69 -15.00 1.52
N TRP A 84 3.65 -15.57 0.78
CA TRP A 84 4.80 -14.82 0.29
C TRP A 84 4.58 -14.17 -1.08
N THR A 85 3.85 -14.87 -1.96
CA THR A 85 3.71 -14.46 -3.37
C THR A 85 2.33 -13.90 -3.68
N MET A 86 1.42 -13.88 -2.71
CA MET A 86 0.00 -13.54 -2.89
C MET A 86 -0.67 -14.32 -4.03
N GLN A 87 -0.27 -15.58 -4.20
CA GLN A 87 -0.91 -16.52 -5.12
C GLN A 87 -1.83 -17.43 -4.32
N PHE A 88 -3.12 -17.12 -4.34
CA PHE A 88 -4.12 -17.72 -3.45
C PHE A 88 -4.74 -18.97 -4.06
N SER A 89 -5.29 -19.84 -3.21
CA SER A 89 -6.02 -21.03 -3.65
C SER A 89 -7.46 -20.70 -4.07
N ASP A 90 -8.06 -19.70 -3.43
CA ASP A 90 -9.34 -19.15 -3.82
C ASP A 90 -9.23 -18.33 -5.11
N GLU A 91 -10.05 -18.66 -6.11
CA GLU A 91 -9.98 -18.08 -7.46
C GLU A 91 -10.27 -16.58 -7.46
N TYR A 92 -11.26 -16.14 -6.67
CA TYR A 92 -11.61 -14.72 -6.59
C TYR A 92 -10.53 -13.91 -5.90
N THR A 93 -10.02 -14.40 -4.76
CA THR A 93 -8.94 -13.77 -4.00
C THR A 93 -7.65 -13.68 -4.82
N ASP A 94 -7.32 -14.73 -5.58
CA ASP A 94 -6.17 -14.73 -6.50
C ASP A 94 -6.36 -13.72 -7.65
N TYR A 95 -7.55 -13.65 -8.24
CA TYR A 95 -7.89 -12.66 -9.26
C TYR A 95 -7.69 -11.22 -8.75
N VAL A 96 -8.24 -10.89 -7.58
CA VAL A 96 -8.13 -9.55 -6.98
C VAL A 96 -6.68 -9.21 -6.67
N SER A 97 -5.94 -10.15 -6.07
CA SER A 97 -4.50 -10.04 -5.81
C SER A 97 -3.72 -9.75 -7.09
N SER A 98 -3.88 -10.60 -8.12
CA SER A 98 -3.17 -10.48 -9.39
C SER A 98 -3.46 -9.16 -10.09
N LEU A 99 -4.74 -8.75 -10.13
CA LEU A 99 -5.15 -7.48 -10.73
C LEU A 99 -4.50 -6.29 -10.02
N SER A 100 -4.58 -6.26 -8.68
CA SER A 100 -4.03 -5.17 -7.88
C SER A 100 -2.51 -5.04 -8.05
N ILE A 101 -1.77 -6.17 -8.07
CA ILE A 101 -0.32 -6.19 -8.26
C ILE A 101 0.05 -5.72 -9.67
N ARG A 102 -0.67 -6.15 -10.72
CA ARG A 102 -0.41 -5.71 -12.09
C ARG A 102 -0.57 -4.20 -12.23
N LEU A 103 -1.64 -3.65 -11.69
CA LEU A 103 -1.91 -2.21 -11.74
C LEU A 103 -0.85 -1.41 -10.97
N ALA A 104 -0.50 -1.84 -9.76
CA ALA A 104 0.57 -1.22 -8.98
C ALA A 104 1.93 -1.29 -9.69
N PHE A 105 2.25 -2.44 -10.29
CA PHE A 105 3.47 -2.61 -11.09
C PHE A 105 3.50 -1.70 -12.33
N MET A 106 2.36 -1.50 -13.01
CA MET A 106 2.28 -0.57 -14.14
C MET A 106 2.60 0.87 -13.69
N VAL A 107 2.08 1.32 -12.55
CA VAL A 107 2.41 2.64 -11.98
C VAL A 107 3.90 2.75 -11.70
N MET A 108 4.48 1.76 -11.02
CA MET A 108 5.93 1.72 -10.76
C MET A 108 6.75 1.75 -12.06
N SER A 109 6.33 0.98 -13.07
CA SER A 109 7.04 0.90 -14.36
C SER A 109 7.01 2.22 -15.12
N ILE A 110 5.87 2.90 -15.13
CA ILE A 110 5.72 4.24 -15.72
C ILE A 110 6.57 5.24 -14.94
N GLY A 111 6.55 5.19 -13.61
CA GLY A 111 7.39 6.03 -12.76
C GLY A 111 8.89 5.85 -13.02
N LEU A 112 9.33 4.59 -13.12
CA LEU A 112 10.72 4.27 -13.46
C LEU A 112 11.08 4.75 -14.87
N MET A 113 10.17 4.60 -15.84
CA MET A 113 10.37 5.13 -17.18
C MET A 113 10.55 6.65 -17.17
N MET A 114 9.71 7.38 -16.42
CA MET A 114 9.88 8.84 -16.26
C MET A 114 11.23 9.19 -15.65
N LEU A 115 11.67 8.44 -14.63
CA LEU A 115 12.97 8.66 -13.99
C LEU A 115 14.12 8.40 -14.96
N VAL A 116 14.06 7.35 -15.78
CA VAL A 116 15.10 7.04 -16.77
C VAL A 116 15.15 8.09 -17.89
N VAL A 117 14.00 8.60 -18.33
CA VAL A 117 13.95 9.56 -19.45
C VAL A 117 14.30 10.98 -19.00
N PHE A 118 13.91 11.37 -17.78
CA PHE A 118 13.99 12.76 -17.31
C PHE A 118 14.91 12.98 -16.10
N GLY A 119 15.43 11.93 -15.47
CA GLY A 119 16.16 12.03 -14.21
C GLY A 119 17.47 12.81 -14.27
N ASP A 120 18.07 12.95 -15.46
CA ASP A 120 19.27 13.75 -15.69
C ASP A 120 18.97 15.11 -16.35
N SER A 121 17.70 15.40 -16.60
CA SER A 121 17.31 16.61 -17.33
C SER A 121 17.18 17.82 -16.41
N GLN A 122 17.87 18.92 -16.74
CA GLN A 122 17.88 20.13 -15.90
C GLN A 122 16.47 20.68 -15.65
N TRP A 123 15.60 20.67 -16.68
CA TRP A 123 14.23 21.16 -16.56
C TRP A 123 13.40 20.40 -15.50
N PHE A 124 13.72 19.12 -15.25
CA PHE A 124 13.03 18.31 -14.25
C PHE A 124 13.38 18.77 -12.83
N TYR A 125 14.66 19.07 -12.57
CA TYR A 125 15.09 19.66 -11.30
C TYR A 125 14.60 21.10 -11.15
N ASP A 126 14.53 21.87 -12.23
CA ASP A 126 13.99 23.23 -12.19
C ASP A 126 12.49 23.23 -11.83
N LEU A 127 11.75 22.19 -12.21
CA LEU A 127 10.32 22.03 -11.89
C LEU A 127 10.07 21.48 -10.48
N ALA A 128 10.85 20.49 -10.05
CA ALA A 128 10.59 19.71 -8.84
C ALA A 128 11.60 19.94 -7.69
N GLY A 129 12.57 20.85 -7.87
CA GLY A 129 13.55 21.24 -6.87
C GLY A 129 14.72 20.28 -6.70
N GLU A 130 15.60 20.57 -5.74
CA GLU A 130 16.82 19.78 -5.47
C GLU A 130 16.50 18.31 -5.10
N ASN A 131 15.32 18.05 -4.52
CA ASN A 131 14.85 16.71 -4.14
C ASN A 131 13.90 16.08 -5.18
N ALA A 132 13.93 16.55 -6.43
CA ALA A 132 13.00 16.11 -7.50
C ALA A 132 12.91 14.59 -7.67
N LEU A 133 14.06 13.90 -7.68
CA LEU A 133 14.10 12.43 -7.83
C LEU A 133 13.49 11.70 -6.64
N LEU A 134 13.81 12.15 -5.42
CA LEU A 134 13.27 11.55 -4.20
C LEU A 134 11.76 11.76 -4.13
N SER A 135 11.30 12.98 -4.41
CA SER A 135 9.88 13.34 -4.43
C SER A 135 9.12 12.51 -5.48
N LEU A 136 9.68 12.36 -6.68
CA LEU A 136 9.08 11.49 -7.71
C LEU A 136 9.00 10.04 -7.26
N ALA A 137 10.06 9.50 -6.66
CA ALA A 137 10.07 8.13 -6.15
C ALA A 137 9.01 7.91 -5.06
N GLN A 138 8.90 8.85 -4.10
CA GLN A 138 7.88 8.80 -3.05
C GLN A 138 6.46 8.89 -3.62
N ILE A 139 6.21 9.78 -4.60
CA ILE A 139 4.92 9.90 -5.29
C ILE A 139 4.56 8.60 -6.02
N VAL A 140 5.50 8.03 -6.77
CA VAL A 140 5.29 6.78 -7.51
C VAL A 140 5.02 5.62 -6.57
N LEU A 141 5.78 5.51 -5.46
CA LEU A 141 5.54 4.52 -4.41
C LEU A 141 4.16 4.70 -3.78
N SER A 142 3.81 5.94 -3.42
CA SER A 142 2.52 6.26 -2.83
C SER A 142 1.37 5.86 -3.75
N LEU A 143 1.40 6.25 -5.02
CA LEU A 143 0.38 5.91 -6.00
C LEU A 143 0.28 4.39 -6.25
N SER A 144 1.42 3.71 -6.32
CA SER A 144 1.47 2.25 -6.49
C SER A 144 0.80 1.51 -5.34
N PHE A 145 1.16 1.83 -4.09
CA PHE A 145 0.54 1.25 -2.91
C PHE A 145 -0.93 1.66 -2.77
N LEU A 146 -1.27 2.90 -3.09
CA LEU A 146 -2.65 3.37 -3.03
C LEU A 146 -3.53 2.57 -3.99
N LEU A 147 -3.07 2.38 -5.23
CA LEU A 147 -3.79 1.63 -6.24
C LEU A 147 -3.94 0.16 -5.86
N HIS A 148 -2.88 -0.48 -5.35
CA HIS A 148 -2.97 -1.85 -4.83
C HIS A 148 -4.02 -1.95 -3.72
N GLY A 149 -3.93 -1.08 -2.71
CA GLY A 149 -4.83 -1.06 -1.56
C GLY A 149 -6.29 -0.79 -1.93
N ILE A 150 -6.56 0.21 -2.77
CA ILE A 150 -7.92 0.54 -3.22
C ILE A 150 -8.52 -0.63 -3.99
N VAL A 151 -7.79 -1.20 -4.96
CA VAL A 151 -8.31 -2.32 -5.77
C VAL A 151 -8.68 -3.49 -4.89
N VAL A 152 -7.81 -3.85 -3.94
CA VAL A 152 -8.06 -4.93 -2.98
C VAL A 152 -9.31 -4.63 -2.15
N LEU A 153 -9.42 -3.47 -1.52
CA LEU A 153 -10.54 -3.18 -0.61
C LEU A 153 -11.88 -3.06 -1.35
N VAL A 154 -11.90 -2.39 -2.49
CA VAL A 154 -13.13 -2.19 -3.27
C VAL A 154 -13.62 -3.51 -3.85
N LYS A 155 -12.72 -4.33 -4.42
CA LYS A 155 -13.12 -5.61 -5.01
C LYS A 155 -13.53 -6.63 -3.96
N LEU A 156 -12.83 -6.71 -2.83
CA LEU A 156 -13.24 -7.62 -1.76
C LEU A 156 -14.58 -7.21 -1.12
N GLN A 157 -14.87 -5.91 -0.97
CA GLN A 157 -16.18 -5.44 -0.51
C GLN A 157 -17.31 -5.67 -1.50
N GLY A 158 -17.03 -5.68 -2.80
CA GLY A 158 -18.03 -6.00 -3.82
C GLY A 158 -18.55 -7.43 -3.70
N ASN A 159 -17.66 -8.39 -3.39
CA ASN A 159 -18.03 -9.79 -3.23
C ASN A 159 -18.93 -10.04 -2.02
N ASP A 160 -18.68 -9.35 -0.91
CA ASP A 160 -19.48 -9.49 0.32
C ASP A 160 -20.90 -8.90 0.19
N ASN A 161 -21.19 -8.09 -0.84
CA ASN A 161 -22.49 -7.46 -1.07
C ASN A 161 -23.34 -8.14 -2.16
N ASP A 162 -22.73 -9.05 -2.93
CA ASP A 162 -23.39 -9.78 -4.02
C ASP A 162 -23.82 -11.21 -3.60
N GLU A 163 -23.59 -11.59 -2.33
CA GLU A 163 -24.15 -12.77 -1.63
C GLU A 163 -25.31 -12.39 -0.68
#